data_AF-A0A1B7N6R8-F1
#
_entry.id   AF-A0A1B7N6R8-F1
#
_cell.length_a   1.000
_cell.length_b   1.000
_cell.length_c   1.000
_cell.angle_alpha   90.00
_cell.angle_beta   90.00
_cell.angle_gamma   90.00
#
_symmetry.space_group_name_H-M   'P 1'
#
loop_
_entity.id
_entity.type
_entity.pdbx_description
1 polymer ?
#
loop_
_entity_poly.entity_id
_entity_poly.type
_entity_poly.pdbx_seq_one_letter_code
_entity_poly.pdbx_strand_id
1 'polypeptide(L)'
;MFHRLALASVAFLGVVSAQLTITSPSANDWWVAQSLNTLAWTCDTSPYQNFTILLTNSNLSILPAPLAIIAVQDNFDCSETITQQQSAQPAGTGYVVQLASTVNETDVYASSQPFEIKALGATYPTTTSSAGSSATGSSASPTTTTTGAALAQYVPVGLSMAAALALGLVVA
;
A
#
# COMPACT_ATOMS: atom_id res chain seq x y z
N MET A 1 24.11 -63.52 9.47
CA MET A 1 22.69 -63.11 9.62
C MET A 1 22.65 -61.59 9.65
N PHE A 2 22.60 -60.93 8.49
CA PHE A 2 22.79 -59.47 8.38
C PHE A 2 21.45 -58.77 8.23
N HIS A 3 21.01 -58.08 9.29
CA HIS A 3 19.79 -57.27 9.26
C HIS A 3 20.11 -55.90 8.65
N ARG A 4 19.48 -55.59 7.50
CA ARG A 4 19.55 -54.25 6.90
C ARG A 4 18.47 -53.37 7.55
N LEU A 5 18.88 -52.41 8.38
CA LEU A 5 17.99 -51.31 8.76
C LEU A 5 17.78 -50.42 7.53
N ALA A 6 16.52 -50.29 7.10
CA ALA A 6 16.10 -49.27 6.15
C ALA A 6 15.60 -48.05 6.95
N LEU A 7 16.33 -46.93 6.88
CA LEU A 7 15.85 -45.64 7.36
C LEU A 7 14.91 -45.05 6.30
N ALA A 8 13.62 -44.95 6.62
CA ALA A 8 12.64 -44.26 5.79
C ALA A 8 12.61 -42.77 6.13
N SER A 9 13.19 -41.94 5.27
CA SER A 9 13.14 -40.49 5.39
C SER A 9 11.76 -39.97 4.96
N VAL A 10 10.93 -39.56 5.92
CA VAL A 10 9.65 -38.90 5.65
C VAL A 10 9.90 -37.44 5.29
N ALA A 11 9.70 -37.08 4.03
CA ALA A 11 9.73 -35.69 3.59
C ALA A 11 8.43 -34.98 4.00
N PHE A 12 8.52 -34.01 4.91
CA PHE A 12 7.40 -33.13 5.22
C PHE A 12 7.20 -32.14 4.08
N LEU A 13 6.14 -32.35 3.28
CA LEU A 13 5.65 -31.33 2.36
C LEU A 13 4.92 -30.26 3.17
N GLY A 14 5.59 -29.14 3.41
CA GLY A 14 4.97 -27.98 4.05
C GLY A 14 3.90 -27.38 3.14
N VAL A 15 2.63 -27.49 3.54
CA VAL A 15 1.54 -26.71 2.93
C VAL A 15 1.75 -25.24 3.29
N VAL A 16 2.11 -24.43 2.28
CA VAL A 16 2.02 -22.98 2.39
C VAL A 16 0.54 -22.63 2.45
N SER A 17 0.04 -22.27 3.63
CA SER A 17 -1.30 -21.72 3.76
C SER A 17 -1.32 -20.37 3.05
N ALA A 18 -2.05 -20.29 1.94
CA ALA A 18 -2.41 -19.02 1.36
C ALA A 18 -3.24 -18.26 2.42
N GLN A 19 -2.81 -17.06 2.81
CA GLN A 19 -3.44 -16.29 3.87
C GLN A 19 -3.89 -14.92 3.37
N LEU A 20 -5.10 -14.52 3.78
CA LEU A 20 -5.62 -13.17 3.62
C LEU A 20 -5.02 -12.27 4.72
N THR A 21 -4.42 -11.15 4.35
CA THR A 21 -3.79 -10.20 5.28
C THR A 21 -4.12 -8.77 4.86
N ILE A 22 -4.34 -7.87 5.83
CA ILE A 22 -4.57 -6.44 5.56
C ILE A 22 -3.21 -5.75 5.51
N THR A 23 -2.93 -5.05 4.40
CA THR A 23 -1.66 -4.34 4.15
C THR A 23 -1.74 -2.85 4.43
N SER A 24 -2.95 -2.25 4.33
CA SER A 24 -3.27 -0.89 4.77
C SER A 24 -4.72 -0.84 5.23
N PRO A 25 -5.10 -0.18 6.33
CA PRO A 25 -4.25 0.65 7.20
C PRO A 25 -3.29 -0.18 8.08
N SER A 26 -2.31 0.52 8.67
CA SER A 26 -1.23 -0.07 9.46
C SER A 26 -0.85 0.84 10.64
N ALA A 27 0.08 0.43 11.49
CA ALA A 27 0.62 1.31 12.54
C ALA A 27 1.30 2.58 11.99
N ASN A 28 1.68 2.60 10.71
CA ASN A 28 2.29 3.75 10.03
C ASN A 28 1.30 4.49 9.10
N ASP A 29 0.16 3.87 8.77
CA ASP A 29 -0.81 4.36 7.78
C ASP A 29 -2.17 4.58 8.44
N TRP A 30 -2.54 5.83 8.61
CA TRP A 30 -3.80 6.25 9.24
C TRP A 30 -4.89 6.55 8.21
N TRP A 31 -6.13 6.52 8.68
CA TRP A 31 -7.27 7.09 7.94
C TRP A 31 -7.55 8.53 8.40
N VAL A 32 -8.27 9.28 7.57
CA VAL A 32 -8.79 10.63 7.87
C VAL A 32 -10.31 10.57 7.96
N ALA A 33 -10.86 10.98 9.10
CA ALA A 33 -12.29 10.97 9.37
C ALA A 33 -13.06 11.79 8.33
N GLN A 34 -14.23 11.29 7.92
CA GLN A 34 -15.11 11.93 6.92
C GLN A 34 -14.41 12.21 5.58
N SER A 35 -13.39 11.43 5.23
CA SER A 35 -12.63 11.57 3.98
C SER A 35 -12.54 10.23 3.22
N LEU A 36 -12.01 10.26 1.99
CA LEU A 36 -11.78 9.03 1.22
C LEU A 36 -10.53 8.33 1.76
N ASN A 37 -10.63 7.06 2.12
CA ASN A 37 -9.50 6.30 2.64
C ASN A 37 -9.29 5.01 1.85
N THR A 38 -8.09 4.44 1.93
CA THR A 38 -7.75 3.18 1.27
C THR A 38 -7.67 2.05 2.28
N LEU A 39 -8.40 0.98 2.02
CA LEU A 39 -8.19 -0.34 2.59
C LEU A 39 -7.49 -1.20 1.54
N ALA A 40 -6.50 -2.00 1.91
CA ALA A 40 -5.80 -2.91 0.99
C ALA A 40 -5.47 -4.24 1.67
N TRP A 41 -5.48 -5.32 0.90
CA TRP A 41 -5.25 -6.69 1.39
C TRP A 41 -4.58 -7.58 0.34
N THR A 42 -4.07 -8.74 0.78
CA THR A 42 -3.53 -9.76 -0.12
C THR A 42 -4.63 -10.62 -0.73
N CYS A 43 -5.05 -10.26 -1.94
CA CYS A 43 -6.10 -10.94 -2.70
C CYS A 43 -5.65 -12.29 -3.30
N ASP A 44 -4.46 -12.35 -3.92
CA ASP A 44 -3.96 -13.52 -4.67
C ASP A 44 -3.74 -14.77 -3.80
N THR A 45 -3.54 -14.55 -2.50
CA THR A 45 -3.31 -15.60 -1.49
C THR A 45 -4.52 -15.83 -0.58
N SER A 46 -5.67 -15.22 -0.87
CA SER A 46 -6.87 -15.44 -0.06
C SER A 46 -7.58 -16.74 -0.47
N PRO A 47 -7.96 -17.62 0.47
CA PRO A 47 -8.86 -18.73 0.20
C PRO A 47 -10.35 -18.30 0.19
N TYR A 48 -10.65 -17.01 0.41
CA TYR A 48 -11.99 -16.47 0.55
C TYR A 48 -12.39 -15.63 -0.67
N GLN A 49 -13.60 -15.86 -1.20
CA GLN A 49 -14.13 -15.12 -2.35
C GLN A 49 -14.67 -13.74 -1.96
N ASN A 50 -15.32 -13.64 -0.79
CA ASN A 50 -15.84 -12.40 -0.23
C ASN A 50 -15.80 -12.40 1.30
N PHE A 51 -15.92 -11.23 1.89
CA PHE A 51 -15.92 -11.01 3.35
C PHE A 51 -16.67 -9.72 3.72
N THR A 52 -17.11 -9.64 4.98
CA THR A 52 -17.55 -8.39 5.61
C THR A 52 -16.32 -7.60 6.05
N ILE A 53 -16.31 -6.29 5.79
CA ILE A 53 -15.30 -5.38 6.34
C ILE A 53 -15.88 -4.74 7.60
N LEU A 54 -15.33 -5.12 8.75
CA LEU A 54 -15.66 -4.61 10.07
C LEU A 54 -14.60 -3.60 10.53
N LEU A 55 -15.04 -2.50 11.13
CA LEU A 55 -14.20 -1.59 11.89
C LEU A 55 -14.46 -1.81 13.38
N THR A 56 -13.39 -1.95 14.16
CA THR A 56 -13.44 -2.21 15.61
C THR A 56 -12.51 -1.27 16.36
N ASN A 57 -12.74 -1.06 17.65
CA ASN A 57 -11.83 -0.35 18.55
C ASN A 57 -11.93 -0.98 19.95
N SER A 58 -10.83 -1.07 20.68
CA SER A 58 -10.83 -1.59 22.06
C SER A 58 -11.43 -0.61 23.07
N ASN A 59 -11.52 0.68 22.72
CA ASN A 59 -12.15 1.72 23.52
C ASN A 59 -13.63 1.88 23.17
N LEU A 60 -14.50 1.29 23.99
CA LEU A 60 -15.96 1.32 23.82
C LEU A 60 -16.57 2.73 23.92
N SER A 61 -15.85 3.71 24.46
CA SER A 61 -16.27 5.13 24.47
C SER A 61 -16.06 5.82 23.12
N ILE A 62 -15.22 5.26 22.23
CA ILE A 62 -14.99 5.74 20.86
C ILE A 62 -15.90 4.99 19.89
N LEU A 63 -15.94 3.66 19.99
CA LEU A 63 -16.77 2.81 19.15
C LEU A 63 -17.40 1.71 20.02
N PRO A 64 -18.71 1.76 20.32
CA PRO A 64 -19.34 0.90 21.33
C PRO A 64 -19.56 -0.56 20.89
N ALA A 65 -19.49 -0.84 19.59
CA ALA A 65 -19.62 -2.17 19.00
C ALA A 65 -18.90 -2.21 17.64
N PRO A 66 -18.49 -3.39 17.13
CA PRO A 66 -18.03 -3.55 15.75
C PRO A 66 -19.00 -2.92 14.74
N LEU A 67 -18.46 -2.23 13.74
CA LEU A 67 -19.23 -1.58 12.68
C LEU A 67 -18.89 -2.20 11.33
N ALA A 68 -19.86 -2.86 10.70
CA ALA A 68 -19.76 -3.23 9.29
C ALA A 68 -19.77 -1.97 8.42
N ILE A 69 -18.61 -1.64 7.83
CA ILE A 69 -18.49 -0.52 6.89
C ILE A 69 -18.81 -0.96 5.45
N ILE A 70 -18.58 -2.24 5.12
CA ILE A 70 -18.99 -2.90 3.88
C ILE A 70 -19.48 -4.31 4.25
N ALA A 71 -20.74 -4.63 3.91
CA ALA A 71 -21.38 -5.89 4.27
C ALA A 71 -20.91 -7.09 3.43
N VAL A 72 -20.56 -6.84 2.16
CA VAL A 72 -19.98 -7.83 1.25
C VAL A 72 -18.96 -7.11 0.37
N GLN A 73 -17.69 -7.45 0.54
CA GLN A 73 -16.59 -7.06 -0.35
C GLN A 73 -16.13 -8.29 -1.11
N ASP A 74 -15.94 -8.18 -2.43
CA ASP A 74 -15.29 -9.23 -3.21
C ASP A 74 -13.76 -9.14 -3.07
N ASN A 75 -13.12 -10.30 -2.92
CA ASN A 75 -11.69 -10.38 -2.60
C ASN A 75 -10.78 -9.95 -3.77
N PHE A 76 -11.25 -10.06 -5.01
CA PHE A 76 -10.43 -9.89 -6.22
C PHE A 76 -10.00 -8.44 -6.49
N ASP A 77 -10.59 -7.45 -5.81
CA ASP A 77 -10.24 -6.04 -5.99
C ASP A 77 -8.90 -5.67 -5.33
N CYS A 78 -8.43 -6.46 -4.35
CA CYS A 78 -7.20 -6.27 -3.57
C CYS A 78 -7.13 -4.97 -2.73
N SER A 79 -7.97 -3.99 -3.02
CA SER A 79 -8.08 -2.72 -2.32
C SER A 79 -9.46 -2.10 -2.55
N GLU A 80 -9.98 -1.38 -1.56
CA GLU A 80 -11.26 -0.69 -1.62
C GLU A 80 -11.14 0.76 -1.15
N THR A 81 -11.93 1.66 -1.74
CA THR A 81 -12.00 3.06 -1.31
C THR A 81 -13.11 3.25 -0.28
N ILE A 82 -12.72 3.34 0.98
CA ILE A 82 -13.62 3.64 2.09
C ILE A 82 -14.11 5.08 1.95
N THR A 83 -15.41 5.24 1.73
CA THR A 83 -16.03 6.55 1.47
C THR A 83 -16.12 7.43 2.72
N GLN A 84 -16.37 8.72 2.52
CA GLN A 84 -16.55 9.71 3.59
C GLN A 84 -17.62 9.33 4.63
N GLN A 85 -18.65 8.56 4.23
CA GLN A 85 -19.70 8.12 5.15
C GLN A 85 -19.27 6.89 5.97
N GLN A 86 -18.48 5.99 5.36
CA GLN A 86 -17.94 4.81 6.03
C GLN A 86 -16.78 5.16 6.99
N SER A 87 -16.03 6.23 6.68
CA SER A 87 -14.94 6.78 7.51
C SER A 87 -15.42 7.83 8.52
N ALA A 88 -16.72 7.95 8.80
CA ALA A 88 -17.30 8.98 9.66
C ALA A 88 -17.06 8.79 11.18
N GLN A 89 -16.17 7.89 11.58
CA GLN A 89 -15.89 7.61 13.00
C GLN A 89 -15.09 8.75 13.66
N PRO A 90 -15.20 8.94 14.98
CA PRO A 90 -14.43 9.95 15.70
C PRO A 90 -12.92 9.77 15.53
N ALA A 91 -12.18 10.88 15.54
CA ALA A 91 -10.73 10.82 15.56
C ALA A 91 -10.23 10.13 16.84
N GLY A 92 -9.27 9.21 16.71
CA GLY A 92 -8.78 8.39 17.81
C GLY A 92 -7.86 7.26 17.35
N THR A 93 -7.17 6.65 18.32
CA THR A 93 -6.24 5.53 18.13
C THR A 93 -6.88 4.19 18.50
N GLY A 94 -6.21 3.09 18.13
CA GLY A 94 -6.64 1.73 18.52
C GLY A 94 -7.75 1.16 17.65
N TYR A 95 -8.00 1.76 16.49
CA TYR A 95 -8.88 1.18 15.49
C TYR A 95 -8.23 -0.04 14.85
N VAL A 96 -9.02 -1.05 14.51
CA VAL A 96 -8.59 -2.27 13.83
C VAL A 96 -9.65 -2.63 12.80
N VAL A 97 -9.24 -2.80 11.54
CA VAL A 97 -10.09 -3.37 10.49
C VAL A 97 -10.02 -4.89 10.59
N GLN A 98 -11.15 -5.56 10.49
CA GLN A 98 -11.26 -7.01 10.45
C GLN A 98 -12.00 -7.42 9.17
N LEU A 99 -11.50 -8.45 8.50
CA LEU A 99 -12.19 -9.11 7.38
C LEU A 99 -12.80 -10.39 7.93
N ALA A 100 -14.13 -10.53 7.88
CA ALA A 100 -14.87 -11.59 8.54
C ALA A 100 -15.88 -12.27 7.62
N SER A 101 -16.48 -13.38 8.06
CA SER A 101 -17.50 -14.09 7.29
C SER A 101 -18.75 -13.22 7.05
N THR A 102 -19.22 -13.20 5.80
CA THR A 102 -20.47 -12.54 5.38
C THR A 102 -21.74 -13.13 6.00
N VAL A 103 -21.64 -14.33 6.61
CA VAL A 103 -22.74 -14.99 7.33
C VAL A 103 -22.52 -15.07 8.85
N ASN A 104 -21.33 -14.74 9.34
CA ASN A 104 -21.00 -14.74 10.77
C ASN A 104 -19.82 -13.81 11.07
N GLU A 105 -20.11 -12.58 11.48
CA GLU A 105 -19.11 -11.55 11.80
C GLU A 105 -18.13 -11.91 12.94
N THR A 106 -18.39 -13.00 13.70
CA THR A 106 -17.45 -13.51 14.72
C THR A 106 -16.35 -14.42 14.15
N ASP A 107 -16.51 -14.89 12.91
CA ASP A 107 -15.52 -15.70 12.18
C ASP A 107 -14.59 -14.78 11.38
N VAL A 108 -13.47 -14.39 11.99
CA VAL A 108 -12.53 -13.39 11.47
C VAL A 108 -11.39 -14.05 10.69
N TYR A 109 -11.27 -13.70 9.41
CA TYR A 109 -10.27 -14.22 8.47
C TYR A 109 -8.94 -13.45 8.54
N ALA A 110 -9.02 -12.13 8.72
CA ALA A 110 -7.86 -11.26 8.80
C ALA A 110 -8.13 -10.05 9.70
N SER A 111 -7.08 -9.50 10.31
CA SER A 111 -7.13 -8.32 11.16
C SER A 111 -5.95 -7.41 10.87
N SER A 112 -6.15 -6.10 10.85
CA SER A 112 -5.08 -5.11 10.67
C SER A 112 -4.22 -5.00 11.93
N GLN A 113 -3.06 -4.35 11.80
CA GLN A 113 -2.43 -3.74 12.97
C GLN A 113 -3.33 -2.61 13.50
N PRO A 114 -3.26 -2.29 14.81
CA PRO A 114 -3.93 -1.11 15.35
C PRO A 114 -3.44 0.17 14.66
N PHE A 115 -4.37 1.02 14.25
CA PHE A 115 -4.10 2.27 13.55
C PHE A 115 -4.88 3.45 14.16
N GLU A 116 -4.65 4.65 13.61
CA GLU A 116 -5.31 5.89 13.99
C GLU A 116 -6.30 6.33 12.91
N ILE A 117 -7.44 6.89 13.32
CA ILE A 117 -8.26 7.75 12.48
C ILE A 117 -8.00 9.18 12.92
N LYS A 118 -7.46 10.02 12.04
CA LYS A 118 -7.18 11.44 12.31
C LYS A 118 -8.40 12.32 11.99
N ALA A 119 -8.44 13.52 12.58
CA ALA A 119 -9.51 14.48 12.31
C ALA A 119 -9.56 14.92 10.84
N LEU A 120 -10.76 15.30 10.38
CA LEU A 120 -10.98 15.83 9.03
C LEU A 120 -10.02 16.98 8.73
N GLY A 121 -9.40 16.95 7.54
CA GLY A 121 -8.40 17.94 7.10
C GLY A 121 -6.96 17.61 7.52
N ALA A 122 -6.72 16.52 8.25
CA ALA A 122 -5.36 15.99 8.45
C ALA A 122 -4.75 15.53 7.11
N THR A 123 -3.44 15.70 6.97
CA THR A 123 -2.67 15.17 5.84
C THR A 123 -2.68 13.64 5.87
N TYR A 124 -2.77 13.01 4.69
CA TYR A 124 -2.65 11.56 4.52
C TYR A 124 -1.23 11.04 4.80
N PRO A 125 -1.06 9.73 5.12
CA PRO A 125 0.26 9.11 5.14
C PRO A 125 0.91 9.18 3.75
N THR A 126 2.21 9.44 3.71
CA THR A 126 2.99 9.43 2.47
C THR A 126 3.33 7.99 2.10
N THR A 127 2.65 7.43 1.10
CA THR A 127 2.89 6.06 0.62
C THR A 127 4.28 5.90 0.03
N THR A 128 5.22 5.35 0.79
CA THR A 128 6.48 4.81 0.25
C THR A 128 6.24 3.41 -0.32
N SER A 129 5.61 3.36 -1.49
CA SER A 129 5.50 2.13 -2.29
C SER A 129 6.90 1.67 -2.70
N SER A 130 7.44 0.65 -2.02
CA SER A 130 8.71 0.00 -2.37
C SER A 130 8.54 -0.89 -3.60
N ALA A 131 8.32 -0.26 -4.76
CA ALA A 131 8.35 -0.93 -6.06
C ALA A 131 9.74 -1.56 -6.25
N GLY A 132 9.79 -2.90 -6.22
CA GLY A 132 11.01 -3.69 -6.37
C GLY A 132 11.62 -3.50 -7.75
N SER A 133 12.50 -2.49 -7.88
CA SER A 133 13.24 -2.22 -9.12
C SER A 133 14.28 -3.30 -9.35
N SER A 134 13.95 -4.27 -10.21
CA SER A 134 14.89 -5.28 -10.74
C SER A 134 15.93 -4.61 -11.64
N ALA A 135 16.92 -3.94 -11.06
CA ALA A 135 18.01 -3.32 -11.79
C ALA A 135 19.00 -4.38 -12.31
N THR A 136 18.84 -4.80 -13.56
CA THR A 136 19.86 -5.54 -14.30
C THR A 136 21.05 -4.63 -14.57
N GLY A 137 22.11 -4.78 -13.77
CA GLY A 137 23.30 -3.95 -13.85
C GLY A 137 24.08 -4.16 -15.15
N SER A 138 24.17 -3.12 -15.97
CA SER A 138 25.16 -3.03 -17.05
C SER A 138 26.42 -2.36 -16.53
N SER A 139 27.54 -3.09 -16.58
CA SER A 139 28.84 -2.63 -16.10
C SER A 139 29.50 -1.64 -17.07
N ALA A 140 29.85 -0.46 -16.57
CA ALA A 140 30.75 0.48 -17.24
C ALA A 140 32.03 0.65 -16.41
N SER A 141 33.19 0.40 -17.03
CA SER A 141 34.49 0.52 -16.38
C SER A 141 34.87 1.97 -16.05
N PRO A 142 35.61 2.23 -14.96
CA PRO A 142 35.97 3.59 -14.56
C PRO A 142 37.10 4.16 -15.42
N THR A 143 36.97 5.41 -15.85
CA THR A 143 38.09 6.21 -16.37
C THR A 143 38.58 7.15 -15.27
N THR A 144 39.89 7.17 -15.04
CA THR A 144 40.55 7.76 -13.88
C THR A 144 40.52 9.29 -13.85
N THR A 145 40.14 9.87 -12.72
CA THR A 145 40.30 11.30 -12.43
C THR A 145 41.75 11.63 -12.10
N THR A 146 42.32 12.64 -12.77
CA THR A 146 43.60 13.25 -12.39
C THR A 146 43.38 14.71 -11.99
N THR A 147 43.78 15.04 -10.77
CA THR A 147 43.65 16.38 -10.17
C THR A 147 44.73 17.33 -10.68
N GLY A 148 44.38 18.58 -10.99
CA GLY A 148 45.34 19.64 -11.32
C GLY A 148 44.67 21.02 -11.43
N ALA A 149 45.05 21.97 -10.57
CA ALA A 149 44.40 23.27 -10.47
C ALA A 149 45.04 24.35 -11.37
N ALA A 150 44.23 25.26 -11.93
CA ALA A 150 44.63 26.61 -12.28
C ALA A 150 43.41 27.55 -12.46
N LEU A 151 43.64 28.84 -12.22
CA LEU A 151 42.67 29.94 -12.24
C LEU A 151 42.27 30.35 -13.68
N ALA A 152 41.00 30.71 -13.92
CA ALA A 152 40.62 31.71 -14.93
C ALA A 152 39.19 32.22 -14.73
N GLN A 153 39.01 33.54 -14.69
CA GLN A 153 37.69 34.20 -14.81
C GLN A 153 37.37 34.39 -16.29
N TYR A 154 36.14 34.07 -16.74
CA TYR A 154 35.59 34.66 -17.96
C TYR A 154 34.06 34.65 -18.01
N VAL A 155 33.46 35.83 -18.12
CA VAL A 155 32.04 36.06 -18.49
C VAL A 155 32.01 37.21 -19.49
N PRO A 156 31.57 36.97 -20.72
CA PRO A 156 30.60 37.85 -21.39
C PRO A 156 29.53 37.02 -22.15
N VAL A 157 28.24 37.36 -22.02
CA VAL A 157 27.49 38.30 -22.86
C VAL A 157 27.47 37.93 -24.35
N GLY A 158 26.29 37.55 -24.85
CA GLY A 158 25.99 37.36 -26.27
C GLY A 158 24.53 37.69 -26.57
N LEU A 159 24.26 38.93 -26.98
CA LEU A 159 22.98 39.34 -27.58
C LEU A 159 22.85 38.76 -28.99
N SER A 160 21.68 38.23 -29.34
CA SER A 160 21.18 38.27 -30.73
C SER A 160 19.65 38.23 -30.78
N MET A 161 19.06 39.30 -31.30
CA MET A 161 17.65 39.34 -31.70
C MET A 161 17.47 38.67 -33.07
N ALA A 162 16.32 38.05 -33.31
CA ALA A 162 15.64 38.08 -34.61
C ALA A 162 14.14 37.78 -34.43
N ALA A 163 13.28 38.50 -35.14
CA ALA A 163 11.82 38.35 -35.15
C ALA A 163 11.32 37.92 -36.56
N ALA A 164 10.00 37.98 -36.80
CA ALA A 164 9.25 37.64 -38.04
C ALA A 164 9.05 36.14 -38.33
N LEU A 165 8.03 35.62 -39.03
CA LEU A 165 6.72 36.06 -39.60
C LEU A 165 5.94 34.75 -39.93
N ALA A 166 4.62 34.61 -40.17
CA ALA A 166 3.45 35.50 -40.31
C ALA A 166 2.13 34.75 -39.93
N LEU A 167 0.95 35.23 -40.39
CA LEU A 167 -0.35 34.55 -40.37
C LEU A 167 -0.59 33.72 -41.66
N GLY A 168 -1.41 32.66 -41.57
CA GLY A 168 -1.90 31.87 -42.73
C GLY A 168 -3.33 31.37 -42.53
N LEU A 169 -4.29 32.12 -43.08
CA LEU A 169 -5.73 31.82 -43.13
C LEU A 169 -6.05 30.94 -44.35
N VAL A 170 -7.04 30.03 -44.27
CA VAL A 170 -8.14 29.90 -45.25
C VAL A 170 -9.17 28.84 -44.81
N VAL A 171 -10.44 29.13 -45.11
CA VAL A 171 -11.64 28.34 -44.80
C VAL A 171 -11.99 27.40 -45.96
N ALA A 172 -12.67 26.29 -45.64
CA ALA A 172 -13.62 25.62 -46.53
C ALA A 172 -14.93 25.38 -45.73
#